data_AF-A0A7V8E625-F1
#
_entry.id   AF-A0A7V8E625-F1
#
_cell.length_a   1.000
_cell.length_b   1.000
_cell.length_c   1.000
_cell.angle_alpha   90.00
_cell.angle_beta   90.00
_cell.angle_gamma   90.00
#
_symmetry.space_group_name_H-M   'P 1'
#
loop_
_entity.id
_entity.type
_entity.pdbx_description
1 polymer ?
#
loop_
_entity_poly.entity_id
_entity_poly.type
_entity_poly.pdbx_seq_one_letter_code
_entity_poly.pdbx_strand_id
1 'polypeptide(L)'
;MLCGIVEALALRADCGPFPELESVFRTASYSYCRIRVVKALAKSGAGFAGGFARECLWDCESEIKRIAVVEVDLGCPGALDRIREIESDPSPSQFDESASAAKTRLQGTP
;
A
#
# COMPACT_ATOMS: atom_id res chain seq x y z
N MET A 1 4.70 -2.62 21.14
CA MET A 1 3.32 -2.93 21.58
C MET A 1 2.32 -2.73 20.43
N LEU A 2 2.25 -1.54 19.83
CA LEU A 2 1.33 -1.25 18.71
C LEU A 2 1.51 -2.17 17.49
N CYS A 3 2.75 -2.44 17.06
CA CYS A 3 3.02 -3.33 15.93
C CYS A 3 2.46 -4.75 16.13
N GLY A 4 2.50 -5.28 17.35
CA GLY A 4 1.97 -6.63 17.64
C GLY A 4 0.45 -6.69 17.52
N ILE A 5 -0.26 -5.61 17.89
CA ILE A 5 -1.71 -5.50 17.69
C ILE A 5 -2.04 -5.45 16.19
N VAL A 6 -1.32 -4.63 15.42
CA VAL A 6 -1.48 -4.54 13.96
C VAL A 6 -1.27 -5.90 13.29
N GLU A 7 -0.24 -6.64 13.70
CA GLU A 7 0.03 -7.98 13.19
C GLU A 7 -1.08 -8.97 13.55
N ALA A 8 -1.59 -8.94 14.79
CA ALA A 8 -2.70 -9.78 15.21
C ALA A 8 -3.99 -9.49 14.41
N LEU A 9 -4.30 -8.21 14.15
CA LEU A 9 -5.43 -7.82 13.31
C LEU A 9 -5.25 -8.28 11.86
N ALA A 10 -4.04 -8.18 11.32
CA ALA A 10 -3.73 -8.66 9.97
C ALA A 10 -3.91 -10.18 9.81
N LEU A 11 -3.69 -10.96 10.87
CA LEU A 11 -3.94 -12.41 10.90
C LEU A 11 -5.43 -12.77 10.94
N ARG A 12 -6.28 -11.82 11.36
CA ARG A 12 -7.74 -11.97 11.47
C ARG A 12 -8.47 -11.04 10.50
N ALA A 13 -7.90 -10.83 9.32
CA ALA A 13 -8.47 -9.95 8.30
C ALA A 13 -9.91 -10.33 7.91
N ASP A 14 -10.26 -11.62 8.04
CA ASP A 14 -11.60 -12.18 7.84
C ASP A 14 -12.66 -11.64 8.82
N CYS A 15 -12.23 -11.10 9.96
CA CYS A 15 -13.10 -10.52 10.98
C CYS A 15 -13.24 -9.01 10.87
N GLY A 16 -12.65 -8.41 9.84
CA GLY A 16 -12.71 -6.96 9.58
C GLY A 16 -14.08 -6.47 9.09
N PRO A 17 -14.23 -5.16 8.88
CA PRO A 17 -13.18 -4.13 8.86
C PRO A 17 -12.70 -3.71 10.25
N PHE A 18 -11.47 -3.17 10.33
CA PHE A 18 -10.85 -2.66 11.56
C PHE A 18 -10.56 -1.15 11.46
N PRO A 19 -11.49 -0.27 11.90
CA PRO A 19 -11.28 1.18 11.89
C PRO A 19 -10.02 1.63 12.64
N GLU A 20 -9.58 0.84 13.62
CA GLU A 20 -8.35 1.07 14.38
C GLU A 20 -7.11 1.05 13.48
N LEU A 21 -7.08 0.24 12.42
CA LEU A 21 -5.97 0.21 11.47
C LEU A 21 -5.89 1.54 10.69
N GLU A 22 -7.02 2.15 10.36
CA GLU A 22 -7.04 3.47 9.72
C GLU A 22 -6.50 4.56 10.63
N SER A 23 -6.90 4.54 11.90
CA SER A 23 -6.38 5.49 12.90
C SER A 23 -4.88 5.34 13.07
N VAL A 24 -4.37 4.11 13.11
CA VAL A 24 -2.92 3.84 13.19
C VAL A 24 -2.22 4.32 11.92
N PHE A 25 -2.76 4.09 10.72
CA PHE A 25 -2.17 4.59 9.48
C PHE A 25 -1.99 6.11 9.47
N ARG A 26 -3.01 6.85 9.94
CA ARG A 26 -2.98 8.33 9.99
C ARG A 26 -2.01 8.89 11.03
N THR A 27 -1.71 8.13 12.08
CA THR A 27 -0.89 8.58 13.22
C THR A 27 0.52 7.98 13.25
N ALA A 28 0.78 6.93 12.47
CA ALA A 28 2.07 6.27 12.41
C ALA A 28 3.11 7.18 11.74
N SER A 29 4.07 7.65 12.55
CA SER A 29 5.16 8.54 12.15
C SER A 29 6.48 7.82 11.80
N TYR A 30 6.57 6.50 12.02
CA TYR A 30 7.77 5.70 11.72
C TYR A 30 7.47 4.61 10.69
N SER A 31 8.38 4.46 9.71
CA SER A 31 8.22 3.56 8.56
C SER A 31 7.95 2.11 8.94
N TYR A 32 8.62 1.60 9.97
CA TYR A 32 8.45 0.22 10.44
C TYR A 32 7.00 -0.12 10.85
N CYS A 33 6.30 0.80 11.50
CA CYS A 33 4.90 0.62 11.88
C CYS A 33 3.98 0.88 10.67
N ARG A 34 4.31 1.88 9.85
CA ARG A 34 3.57 2.27 8.65
C ARG A 34 3.47 1.12 7.63
N ILE A 35 4.57 0.39 7.39
CA ILE A 35 4.59 -0.78 6.51
C ILE A 35 3.62 -1.87 7.00
N ARG A 36 3.61 -2.14 8.31
CA ARG A 36 2.74 -3.18 8.90
C ARG A 36 1.27 -2.84 8.81
N VAL A 37 0.91 -1.59 9.11
CA VAL A 37 -0.49 -1.17 9.05
C VAL A 37 -0.99 -1.14 7.60
N VAL A 38 -0.17 -0.74 6.63
CA VAL A 38 -0.50 -0.85 5.20
C VAL A 38 -0.74 -2.31 4.79
N LYS A 39 0.13 -3.24 5.20
CA LYS A 39 -0.07 -4.68 4.96
C LYS A 39 -1.36 -5.21 5.59
N ALA A 40 -1.69 -4.76 6.80
CA ALA A 40 -2.90 -5.15 7.49
C ALA A 40 -4.16 -4.61 6.79
N LEU A 41 -4.15 -3.33 6.41
CA LEU A 41 -5.24 -2.67 5.69
C LEU A 41 -5.50 -3.33 4.33
N ALA A 42 -4.46 -3.56 3.55
CA ALA A 42 -4.55 -4.24 2.25
C ALA A 42 -5.21 -5.63 2.38
N LYS A 43 -4.85 -6.41 3.41
CA LYS A 43 -5.46 -7.72 3.67
C LYS A 43 -6.92 -7.64 4.12
N SER A 44 -7.29 -6.59 4.86
CA SER A 44 -8.65 -6.42 5.39
C SER A 44 -9.67 -5.95 4.34
N GLY A 45 -9.21 -5.51 3.16
CA GLY A 45 -10.02 -5.28 1.96
C GLY A 45 -10.95 -4.07 1.96
N ALA A 46 -11.48 -3.64 3.11
CA ALA A 46 -12.41 -2.51 3.17
C ALA A 46 -11.67 -1.16 3.05
N GLY A 47 -12.02 -0.35 2.05
CA GLY A 47 -11.61 1.06 1.93
C GLY A 47 -10.16 1.32 1.53
N PHE A 48 -9.27 0.32 1.57
CA PHE A 48 -7.86 0.51 1.23
C PHE A 48 -7.67 0.92 -0.23
N ALA A 49 -8.22 0.15 -1.18
CA ALA A 49 -8.03 0.37 -2.62
C ALA A 49 -8.47 1.77 -3.10
N GLY A 50 -9.60 2.27 -2.59
CA GLY A 50 -10.21 3.54 -3.03
C GLY A 50 -9.68 4.80 -2.36
N GLY A 51 -8.85 4.69 -1.31
CA GLY A 51 -8.39 5.83 -0.52
C GLY A 51 -6.93 5.73 -0.11
N PHE A 52 -6.63 4.85 0.84
CA PHE A 52 -5.28 4.74 1.42
C PHE A 52 -4.25 4.24 0.41
N ALA A 53 -4.60 3.32 -0.48
CA ALA A 53 -3.71 2.84 -1.54
C ALA A 53 -3.28 3.99 -2.46
N ARG A 54 -4.20 4.91 -2.78
CA ARG A 54 -3.85 6.13 -3.52
C ARG A 54 -2.79 6.91 -2.76
N GLU A 55 -3.03 7.29 -1.50
CA GLU A 55 -2.04 8.03 -0.69
C GLU A 55 -0.66 7.32 -0.65
N CYS A 56 -0.66 5.99 -0.56
CA CYS A 56 0.55 5.17 -0.49
C CYS A 56 1.38 5.15 -1.80
N LEU A 57 0.84 5.53 -2.96
CA LEU A 57 1.62 5.68 -4.20
C LEU A 57 2.67 6.80 -4.12
N TRP A 58 2.52 7.73 -3.19
CA TRP A 58 3.44 8.83 -2.94
C TRP A 58 4.33 8.61 -1.71
N ASP A 59 4.30 7.41 -1.13
CA ASP A 59 5.15 7.09 0.02
C ASP A 59 6.64 6.98 -0.39
N CYS A 60 7.55 7.31 0.51
CA CYS A 60 8.98 7.12 0.28
C CYS A 60 9.40 5.66 0.50
N GLU A 61 8.66 4.91 1.30
CA GLU A 61 8.92 3.50 1.56
C GLU A 61 8.52 2.65 0.35
N SER A 62 9.52 2.05 -0.31
CA SER A 62 9.36 1.22 -1.50
C SER A 62 8.35 0.09 -1.34
N GLU A 63 8.32 -0.55 -0.16
CA GLU A 63 7.35 -1.63 0.13
C GLU A 63 5.91 -1.11 0.21
N ILE A 64 5.70 0.10 0.75
CA ILE A 64 4.38 0.73 0.79
C ILE A 64 3.94 1.11 -0.62
N LYS A 65 4.82 1.72 -1.41
CA LYS A 65 4.55 2.01 -2.84
C LYS A 65 4.20 0.75 -3.61
N ARG A 66 4.94 -0.34 -3.42
CA ARG A 66 4.70 -1.63 -4.09
C ARG A 66 3.31 -2.18 -3.77
N ILE A 67 2.91 -2.16 -2.50
CA ILE A 67 1.56 -2.59 -2.09
C ILE A 67 0.49 -1.67 -2.72
N ALA A 68 0.71 -0.37 -2.70
CA ALA A 68 -0.20 0.61 -3.30
C ALA A 68 -0.43 0.36 -4.80
N VAL A 69 0.65 0.10 -5.55
CA VAL A 69 0.59 -0.21 -6.99
C VAL A 69 -0.28 -1.44 -7.27
N VAL A 70 -0.20 -2.46 -6.42
CA VAL A 70 -1.00 -3.69 -6.58
C VAL A 70 -2.48 -3.43 -6.29
N GLU A 71 -2.76 -2.73 -5.19
CA GLU A 71 -4.11 -2.67 -4.59
C GLU A 71 -4.94 -1.46 -5.01
N VAL A 72 -4.34 -0.38 -5.51
CA VAL A 72 -5.08 0.86 -5.81
C VAL A 72 -6.16 0.63 -6.87
N ASP A 73 -7.33 1.22 -6.63
CA ASP A 73 -8.38 1.31 -7.64
C ASP A 73 -7.89 2.20 -8.79
N LEU A 74 -7.80 1.63 -10.00
CA LEU A 74 -7.34 2.34 -11.19
C LEU A 74 -8.31 3.45 -11.63
N GLY A 75 -9.56 3.44 -11.15
CA GLY A 75 -10.51 4.54 -11.30
C GLY A 75 -10.19 5.76 -10.44
N CYS A 76 -9.28 5.65 -9.46
CA CYS A 76 -8.86 6.80 -8.66
C CYS A 76 -8.11 7.83 -9.52
N PRO A 77 -8.46 9.13 -9.42
CA PRO A 77 -7.78 10.19 -10.16
C PRO A 77 -6.26 10.19 -9.91
N GLY A 78 -5.50 10.11 -11.01
CA GLY A 78 -4.04 10.13 -11.03
C GLY A 78 -3.35 8.82 -10.68
N ALA A 79 -4.08 7.74 -10.36
CA ALA A 79 -3.47 6.46 -10.00
C ALA A 79 -2.68 5.84 -11.17
N LEU A 80 -3.27 5.76 -12.36
CA LEU A 80 -2.61 5.20 -13.55
C LEU A 80 -1.38 5.99 -13.96
N ASP A 81 -1.48 7.32 -13.98
CA ASP A 81 -0.34 8.18 -14.34
C ASP A 81 0.80 8.01 -13.35
N ARG A 82 0.47 7.95 -12.05
CA ARG A 82 1.48 7.71 -11.02
C ARG A 82 2.11 6.32 -11.11
N ILE A 83 1.35 5.28 -11.46
CA ILE A 83 1.91 3.93 -11.70
C ILE A 83 2.89 3.95 -12.87
N ARG A 84 2.59 4.67 -13.96
CA ARG A 84 3.52 4.83 -15.10
C ARG A 84 4.80 5.56 -14.70
N GLU A 85 4.69 6.61 -13.89
CA GLU A 85 5.86 7.30 -13.35
C GLU A 85 6.74 6.37 -12.51
N ILE A 86 6.13 5.55 -11.63
CA ILE A 86 6.86 4.57 -10.80
C ILE A 86 7.53 3.49 -11.66
N GLU A 87 6.88 3.02 -12.73
CA GLU A 87 7.46 2.03 -13.65
C GLU A 87 8.71 2.57 -14.36
N SER A 88 8.70 3.85 -14.69
CA SER A 88 9.82 4.53 -15.36
C SER A 88 10.88 5.08 -14.39
N ASP A 89 10.68 5.00 -13.07
CA ASP A 89 11.58 5.53 -12.06
C ASP A 89 12.74 4.53 -11.78
N PRO A 90 13.99 4.87 -12.14
CA PRO A 90 15.14 4.02 -11.82
C PRO A 90 15.45 4.11 -10.33
N SER A 91 14.91 3.19 -9.53
CA SER A 91 15.22 3.14 -8.10
C SER A 91 16.71 2.85 -7.87
N PRO A 92 17.38 3.58 -6.96
CA PRO A 92 18.78 3.33 -6.61
C PRO A 92 18.97 2.05 -5.77
N SER A 93 17.88 1.48 -5.22
CA SER A 93 17.91 0.29 -4.38
C SER A 93 17.52 -0.95 -5.17
N GLN A 94 18.36 -1.98 -5.15
CA GLN A 94 18.06 -3.29 -5.75
C GLN A 94 16.89 -4.03 -5.07
N PHE A 95 16.48 -3.59 -3.87
CA PHE A 95 15.37 -4.17 -3.11
C PHE A 95 14.04 -3.43 -3.33
N ASP A 96 14.04 -2.37 -4.15
CA ASP A 96 12.82 -1.66 -4.52
C ASP A 96 12.11 -2.38 -5.67
N GLU A 97 11.05 -3.10 -5.33
CA GLU A 97 10.24 -3.84 -6.29
C GLU A 97 9.06 -3.01 -6.84
N SER A 98 8.93 -1.73 -6.48
CA SER A 98 7.77 -0.91 -6.88
C SER A 98 7.66 -0.72 -8.39
N ALA A 99 8.78 -0.51 -9.10
CA ALA A 99 8.81 -0.42 -10.56
C ALA A 99 8.40 -1.74 -11.24
N SER A 100 8.88 -2.88 -10.73
CA SER A 100 8.52 -4.21 -11.24
C SER A 100 7.02 -4.52 -11.04
N ALA A 101 6.49 -4.17 -9.85
CA ALA A 101 5.06 -4.27 -9.58
C ALA A 101 4.24 -3.38 -10.52
N ALA A 102 4.71 -2.16 -10.80
CA ALA A 102 4.03 -1.21 -11.68
C ALA A 102 3.97 -1.72 -13.12
N LYS A 103 5.09 -2.24 -13.62
CA LYS A 103 5.16 -2.90 -14.93
C LYS A 103 4.17 -4.05 -15.05
N THR A 104 4.16 -4.95 -14.06
CA THR A 104 3.23 -6.09 -14.02
C THR A 104 1.78 -5.62 -14.01
N ARG A 105 1.47 -4.60 -13.21
CA ARG A 105 0.11 -4.04 -13.08
C ARG A 105 -0.39 -3.43 -14.38
N LEU A 106 0.47 -2.68 -15.08
CA LEU A 106 0.14 -2.06 -16.36
C LEU A 106 -0.06 -3.10 -17.48
N GLN A 107 0.73 -4.18 -17.49
CA GLN A 107 0.60 -5.26 -18.47
C GLN A 107 -0.67 -6.11 -18.28
N GLY A 108 -1.18 -6.20 -17.04
CA GLY A 108 -2.41 -6.92 -16.72
C GLY A 108 -3.69 -6.07 -16.80
N THR A 109 -3.59 -4.80 -17.17
CA THR A 109 -4.75 -3.93 -17.42
C THR A 109 -5.19 -4.13 -18.88
N PRO A 110 -6.44 -4.53 -19.17
CA PRO A 110 -6.92 -4.68 -20.55
C PRO A 110 -6.96 -3.36 -21.31
#